data_AF-A0A377TJK3-F1
#
_entry.id   AF-A0A377TJK3-F1
#
_cell.length_a   1.000
_cell.length_b   1.000
_cell.length_c   1.000
_cell.angle_alpha   90.00
_cell.angle_beta   90.00
_cell.angle_gamma   90.00
#
_symmetry.space_group_name_H-M   'P 1'
#
loop_
_entity.id
_entity.type
_entity.pdbx_description
1 polymer ?
#
loop_
_entity_poly.entity_id
_entity_poly.type
_entity_poly.pdbx_seq_one_letter_code
_entity_poly.pdbx_strand_id
1 'polypeptide(L)' 'MLPATLDYRQVTGLSNEVIAKLNDHKPSSIGQASRISGITPAAISILLVWLKKQGMLRRSA' A
#
# COMPACT_ATOMS: atom_id res chain seq x y z
N MET A 1 -1.05 7.23 7.79
CA MET A 1 -2.11 7.31 6.77
C MET A 1 -1.47 7.36 5.40
N LEU A 2 -2.16 6.86 4.37
CA LEU A 2 -1.66 6.82 2.99
C LEU A 2 -2.20 8.04 2.22
N PRO A 3 -1.37 8.70 1.39
CA PRO A 3 -1.83 9.79 0.54
C PRO A 3 -2.82 9.31 -0.53
N ALA A 4 -3.90 10.06 -0.77
CA ALA A 4 -4.85 9.76 -1.85
C ALA A 4 -4.25 9.93 -3.27
N THR A 5 -3.09 10.60 -3.35
CA THR A 5 -2.32 10.80 -4.59
C THR A 5 -1.18 9.79 -4.76
N LEU A 6 -1.06 8.81 -3.85
CA LEU A 6 -0.04 7.77 -3.96
C LEU A 6 -0.31 6.89 -5.20
N ASP A 7 0.67 6.79 -6.10
CA ASP A 7 0.63 5.82 -7.20
C ASP A 7 1.30 4.52 -6.77
N TYR A 8 0.50 3.47 -6.59
CA TYR A 8 0.98 2.15 -6.19
C TYR A 8 1.84 1.46 -7.25
N ARG A 9 1.90 1.97 -8.49
CA ARG A 9 2.83 1.50 -9.53
C ARG A 9 4.30 1.72 -9.14
N GLN A 10 4.57 2.66 -8.24
CA GLN A 10 5.92 2.93 -7.75
C GLN A 10 6.40 1.91 -6.71
N VAL A 11 5.49 1.05 -6.22
CA VAL A 11 5.80 0.03 -5.21
C VAL A 11 6.37 -1.21 -5.89
N THR A 12 7.69 -1.29 -5.90
CA THR A 12 8.42 -2.45 -6.43
C THR A 12 8.08 -3.73 -5.65
N GLY A 13 7.72 -4.79 -6.37
CA GLY A 13 7.39 -6.10 -5.79
C GLY A 13 5.90 -6.41 -5.67
N LEU A 14 5.02 -5.44 -5.94
CA LEU A 14 3.59 -5.71 -6.07
C LEU A 14 3.25 -6.22 -7.48
N SER A 15 2.31 -7.17 -7.54
CA SER A 15 1.75 -7.63 -8.81
C SER A 15 0.85 -6.57 -9.44
N ASN A 16 0.71 -6.60 -10.77
CA ASN A 16 -0.18 -5.68 -11.50
C ASN A 16 -1.63 -5.69 -10.99
N GLU A 17 -2.15 -6.85 -10.59
CA GLU A 17 -3.49 -6.97 -10.01
C GLU A 17 -3.62 -6.20 -8.69
N VAL A 18 -2.63 -6.35 -7.81
CA VAL A 18 -2.58 -5.65 -6.51
C VAL A 18 -2.46 -4.14 -6.74
N ILE A 19 -1.58 -3.73 -7.66
CA ILE A 19 -1.39 -2.32 -8.02
C ILE A 19 -2.71 -1.73 -8.55
N ALA A 20 -3.39 -2.43 -9.44
CA ALA A 20 -4.68 -2.00 -9.99
C ALA A 20 -5.72 -1.83 -8.87
N LYS A 21 -5.87 -2.83 -8.00
CA LYS A 21 -6.81 -2.79 -6.87
C LYS A 21 -6.50 -1.65 -5.90
N LEU A 22 -5.24 -1.46 -5.52
CA LEU A 22 -4.85 -0.38 -4.61
C LEU A 22 -5.05 1.02 -5.24
N ASN A 23 -4.74 1.16 -6.53
CA ASN A 23 -4.96 2.43 -7.26
C ASN A 23 -6.45 2.73 -7.51
N ASP A 24 -7.28 1.70 -7.66
CA ASP A 24 -8.73 1.84 -7.82
C ASP A 24 -9.41 2.19 -6.49
N HIS A 25 -9.13 1.44 -5.43
CA HIS A 25 -9.73 1.65 -4.11
C HIS A 25 -9.14 2.82 -3.32
N LYS A 26 -7.91 3.24 -3.62
CA LYS A 26 -7.17 4.32 -2.93
C LYS A 26 -7.31 4.29 -1.40
N PRO A 27 -6.84 3.22 -0.73
CA PRO A 27 -7.02 3.09 0.70
C PRO A 27 -6.26 4.20 1.46
N SER A 28 -6.92 4.80 2.45
CA SER A 28 -6.39 5.83 3.36
C SER A 28 -5.45 5.27 4.44
N SER A 29 -5.43 3.95 4.64
CA SER A 29 -4.60 3.28 5.64
C SER A 29 -4.26 1.85 5.23
N ILE A 30 -3.23 1.28 5.87
CA ILE A 30 -2.83 -0.11 5.68
C ILE A 30 -3.95 -1.08 6.10
N GLY A 31 -4.66 -0.79 7.19
CA GLY A 31 -5.79 -1.61 7.63
C GLY A 31 -7.00 -1.55 6.70
N GLN A 32 -7.14 -0.49 5.90
CA GLN A 32 -8.12 -0.46 4.81
C GLN A 32 -7.61 -1.27 3.62
N ALA A 33 -6.33 -1.10 3.24
CA ALA A 33 -5.71 -1.85 2.15
C ALA A 33 -5.79 -3.37 2.36
N SER A 34 -5.61 -3.84 3.59
CA SER A 34 -5.65 -5.27 3.93
C SER A 34 -7.05 -5.90 3.86
N ARG A 35 -8.11 -5.09 3.79
CA ARG A 35 -9.50 -5.56 3.66
C ARG A 35 -9.98 -5.62 2.22
N ILE A 36 -9.21 -5.09 1.27
CA ILE A 36 -9.56 -5.14 -0.15
C ILE A 36 -9.45 -6.60 -0.63
N SER A 37 -10.47 -7.05 -1.35
CA SER A 37 -10.54 -8.43 -1.84
C SER A 37 -9.38 -8.77 -2.79
N GLY A 38 -8.68 -9.86 -2.51
CA GLY A 38 -7.50 -10.30 -3.25
C GLY A 38 -6.22 -9.52 -2.96
N ILE A 39 -6.19 -8.67 -1.93
CA ILE A 39 -4.93 -8.22 -1.33
C ILE A 39 -4.44 -9.29 -0.35
N THR A 40 -3.21 -9.76 -0.56
CA THR A 40 -2.60 -10.78 0.29
C THR A 40 -1.79 -10.16 1.43
N PRO A 41 -1.58 -10.88 2.54
CA PRO A 41 -0.67 -10.42 3.60
C PRO A 41 0.74 -10.11 3.10
N ALA A 42 1.24 -10.84 2.10
CA ALA A 42 2.54 -10.59 1.47
C ALA A 42 2.59 -9.23 0.76
N ALA A 43 1.55 -8.85 0.03
CA ALA A 43 1.45 -7.54 -0.60
C ALA A 43 1.46 -6.40 0.43
N ILE A 44 0.80 -6.57 1.56
CA ILE A 44 0.82 -5.61 2.66
C ILE A 44 2.22 -5.45 3.25
N SER A 45 2.94 -6.56 3.45
CA SER A 45 4.34 -6.51 3.92
C SER A 45 5.24 -5.74 2.96
N ILE A 46 5.11 -5.98 1.65
CA ILE A 46 5.87 -5.24 0.62
C ILE A 46 5.56 -3.75 0.67
N LEU A 47 4.27 -3.39 0.73
CA LEU A 47 3.84 -2.01 0.83
C LEU A 47 4.40 -1.33 2.09
N LEU A 48 4.38 -2.00 3.25
CA LEU A 48 4.94 -1.49 4.49
C LEU A 48 6.46 -1.25 4.40
N VAL A 49 7.20 -2.20 3.83
CA VAL A 49 8.65 -2.07 3.62
C VAL A 49 8.96 -0.90 2.69
N TRP A 50 8.20 -0.76 1.60
CA TRP A 50 8.36 0.35 0.67
C TRP A 50 8.06 1.70 1.33
N LEU A 51 6.95 1.82 2.08
CA LEU A 51 6.61 3.04 2.81
C LEU A 51 7.66 3.40 3.87
N LYS A 52 8.23 2.40 4.54
CA LYS A 52 9.35 2.59 5.47
C LYS A 52 10.57 3.17 4.75
N LYS A 53 10.90 2.62 3.58
CA LYS A 53 12.03 3.09 2.76
C LYS A 53 11.84 4.52 2.26
N GLN A 54 10.60 4.90 1.95
CA GLN A 54 10.24 6.28 1.55
C GLN A 54 10.15 7.26 2.73
N GLY A 55 10.38 6.81 3.98
CA GLY A 55 10.20 7.65 5.17
C GLY A 55 8.74 8.06 5.44
N MET A 56 7.77 7.41 4.78
CA MET A 56 6.34 7.73 4.87
C MET A 56 5.65 7.14 6.10
N LEU A 57 6.30 6.17 6.77
CA LEU A 57 5.86 5.73 8.09
C LEU A 57 6.26 6.79 9.13
N ARG A 58 5.39 7.80 9.34
CA ARG A 58 5.49 8.64 10.52
C ARG A 58 5.33 7.75 11.74
N ARG A 59 6.36 7.68 12.58
CA ARG A 59 6.21 7.15 13.94
C ARG A 59 5.20 8.04 14.64
N SER A 60 4.05 7.48 14.99
CA SER A 60 3.20 8.07 16.03
C SER A 60 4.05 8.04 17.30
N ALA A 61 4.63 9.19 17.64
CA ALA A 61 5.15 9.45 18.97
C ALA A 61 4.01 10.05 19.81
#